data_AF-A0A7L0CHV3-F1
#
_entry.id   AF-A0A7L0CHV3-F1
#
_cell.length_a   1.000
_cell.length_b   1.000
_cell.length_c   1.000
_cell.angle_alpha   90.00
_cell.angle_beta   90.00
_cell.angle_gamma   90.00
#
_symmetry.space_group_name_H-M   'P 1'
#
loop_
_entity.id
_entity.type
_entity.pdbx_description
1 polymer ?
#
loop_
_entity_poly.entity_id
_entity_poly.type
_entity_poly.pdbx_seq_one_letter_code
_entity_poly.pdbx_strand_id
1 'polypeptide(L)'
;RPPGALPPQLPPAAAVEALRDAARFLERALPLCRAQAVELYTRGLWERLVAPPPAAVLRALRAAGPLAPPHPLAEASGAAAPAWDNVTFSNVFCEKSKKLINVHLFALAAQYYSLSNLGVSTPLGALLEALRGDNQGTTGIKTDEFMNNKKSHEVQVMSELVDNIAKYCGIKQVIDIGSGKGYLSSFLSMQYNLKVYGIDSSNTTTNGAHERNRKLKKHWRAYQSRARANIENQKLEKSNDRPVQSEANCKAINEELLNKTRILQEQDQVTIQDVVPSCSFTEVATPETDKETVVDLAAQTQSEEGRLSEEVLAILNVLPAGAVEVFSLSQSDGGQLCEEEKEQRKIAALQAKASKSSESNLYFPLTSCITAETELGDIITDLEDCMMVGLHTCGDLAANTLRIFTAKPEIKAVCSVGCCYHLLSEQFENQEDCSEEVWGFPMCQYLKDKGWCCGRNARMSACLALERVAVGQMLPTESLFYRAVLQVIIEDIYGVTKSERHVGKTFSKSSSFTDYVRKSLKKLELDDSKVPDSCIMDYYEKYKHRMNELEAFNMLKVVLAPCIEVLILLDRLCYLKEQDNVAWSGLVKLFDPVKSPRCYAVIALKKQSCF
;
A
#
# COMPACT_ATOMS: atom_id res chain seq x y z
N ARG A 1 0.80 35.17 11.64
CA ARG A 1 1.47 35.38 10.32
C ARG A 1 0.65 34.62 9.29
N PRO A 2 0.42 35.16 8.08
CA PRO A 2 -0.29 34.39 7.06
C PRO A 2 0.51 33.13 6.73
N PRO A 3 -0.15 32.00 6.50
CA PRO A 3 0.52 30.79 6.05
C PRO A 3 1.28 31.03 4.73
N GLY A 4 2.29 30.20 4.46
CA GLY A 4 2.99 30.21 3.17
C GLY A 4 2.02 29.91 2.02
N ALA A 5 2.29 30.46 0.83
CA ALA A 5 1.48 30.15 -0.34
C ALA A 5 1.65 28.67 -0.72
N LEU A 6 0.54 27.94 -0.84
CA LEU A 6 0.57 26.55 -1.31
C LEU A 6 1.14 26.47 -2.74
N PRO A 7 1.74 25.32 -3.13
CA PRO A 7 2.25 25.15 -4.48
C PRO A 7 1.14 25.36 -5.52
N PRO A 8 1.48 25.89 -6.71
CA PRO A 8 0.51 26.05 -7.79
C PRO A 8 -0.26 24.75 -8.04
N GLN A 9 -1.59 24.84 -7.97
CA GLN A 9 -2.44 23.70 -8.27
C GLN A 9 -2.70 23.59 -9.77
N LEU A 10 -2.89 22.36 -10.25
CA LEU A 10 -3.29 22.13 -11.64
C LEU A 10 -4.65 22.79 -11.90
N PRO A 11 -4.80 23.63 -12.94
CA PRO A 11 -6.09 24.24 -13.28
C PRO A 11 -7.17 23.19 -13.59
N PRO A 12 -8.46 23.44 -13.30
CA PRO A 12 -9.55 22.49 -13.59
C PRO A 12 -9.57 21.99 -15.04
N ALA A 13 -9.44 22.91 -16.01
CA ALA A 13 -9.41 22.55 -17.43
C ALA A 13 -8.23 21.63 -17.79
N ALA A 14 -7.04 21.89 -17.22
CA ALA A 14 -5.86 21.07 -17.46
C ALA A 14 -5.99 19.68 -16.81
N ALA A 15 -6.62 19.58 -15.63
CA ALA A 15 -6.91 18.29 -14.99
C ALA A 15 -7.86 17.43 -15.85
N VAL A 16 -8.91 18.04 -16.41
CA VAL A 16 -9.86 17.37 -17.31
C VAL A 16 -9.19 16.97 -18.63
N GLU A 17 -8.31 17.80 -19.18
CA GLU A 17 -7.54 17.45 -20.39
C GLU A 17 -6.62 16.25 -20.15
N ALA A 18 -5.87 16.26 -19.05
CA ALA A 18 -5.02 15.13 -18.65
C ALA A 18 -5.83 13.85 -18.45
N LEU A 19 -7.02 13.96 -17.81
CA LEU A 19 -7.93 12.84 -17.62
C LEU A 19 -8.47 12.31 -18.96
N ARG A 20 -8.84 13.21 -19.87
CA ARG A 20 -9.33 12.88 -21.21
C ARG A 20 -8.26 12.14 -22.03
N ASP A 21 -7.00 12.58 -21.96
CA ASP A 21 -5.90 11.94 -22.69
C ASP A 21 -5.59 10.54 -22.13
N ALA A 22 -5.53 10.41 -20.81
CA ALA A 22 -5.35 9.11 -20.14
C ALA A 22 -6.51 8.15 -20.47
N ALA A 23 -7.76 8.64 -20.46
CA ALA A 23 -8.93 7.85 -20.85
C ALA A 23 -8.84 7.40 -22.32
N ARG A 24 -8.49 8.29 -23.27
CA ARG A 24 -8.32 7.93 -24.69
C ARG A 24 -7.29 6.82 -24.91
N PHE A 25 -6.15 6.88 -24.22
CA PHE A 25 -5.16 5.79 -24.27
C PHE A 25 -5.75 4.48 -23.74
N LEU A 26 -6.35 4.56 -22.54
CA LEU A 26 -6.90 3.41 -21.87
C LEU A 26 -8.05 2.78 -22.66
N GLU A 27 -8.85 3.53 -23.39
CA GLU A 27 -9.97 3.00 -24.20
C GLU A 27 -9.52 1.86 -25.12
N ARG A 28 -8.35 2.03 -25.76
CA ARG A 28 -7.76 1.03 -26.66
C ARG A 28 -7.07 -0.10 -25.90
N ALA A 29 -6.48 0.20 -24.74
CA ALA A 29 -5.71 -0.77 -23.95
C ALA A 29 -6.58 -1.59 -22.97
N LEU A 30 -7.78 -1.12 -22.64
CA LEU A 30 -8.64 -1.67 -21.59
C LEU A 30 -9.04 -3.13 -21.81
N PRO A 31 -9.26 -3.63 -23.06
CA PRO A 31 -9.47 -5.05 -23.30
C PRO A 31 -8.36 -5.95 -22.74
N LEU A 32 -7.09 -5.50 -22.77
CA LEU A 32 -5.97 -6.23 -22.17
C LEU A 32 -6.11 -6.33 -20.65
N CYS A 33 -6.55 -5.25 -19.99
CA CYS A 33 -6.70 -5.20 -18.54
C CYS A 33 -7.95 -5.96 -18.04
N ARG A 34 -9.04 -5.92 -18.80
CA ARG A 34 -10.31 -6.59 -18.48
C ARG A 34 -10.26 -8.10 -18.64
N ALA A 35 -9.43 -8.57 -19.57
CA ALA A 35 -9.30 -9.99 -19.89
C ALA A 35 -8.92 -10.86 -18.67
N GLN A 36 -9.57 -12.03 -18.58
CA GLN A 36 -9.29 -13.04 -17.55
C GLN A 36 -8.20 -14.01 -18.01
N ALA A 37 -7.40 -14.50 -17.07
CA ALA A 37 -6.32 -15.44 -17.36
C ALA A 37 -6.83 -16.76 -17.97
N VAL A 38 -8.06 -17.19 -17.65
CA VAL A 38 -8.64 -18.40 -18.26
C VAL A 38 -8.95 -18.22 -19.73
N GLU A 39 -9.46 -17.06 -20.14
CA GLU A 39 -9.75 -16.79 -21.55
C GLU A 39 -8.48 -16.86 -22.42
N LEU A 40 -7.31 -16.59 -21.82
CA LEU A 40 -6.03 -16.83 -22.45
C LEU A 40 -5.92 -18.29 -22.89
N TYR A 41 -6.13 -19.23 -21.98
CA TYR A 41 -5.97 -20.65 -22.24
C TYR A 41 -7.10 -21.28 -23.05
N THR A 42 -8.35 -20.84 -22.87
CA THR A 42 -9.50 -21.54 -23.46
C THR A 42 -10.09 -20.86 -24.70
N ARG A 43 -9.81 -19.57 -24.94
CA ARG A 43 -10.51 -18.78 -25.97
C ARG A 43 -9.60 -18.03 -26.95
N GLY A 44 -8.31 -18.39 -27.02
CA GLY A 44 -7.35 -17.76 -27.94
C GLY A 44 -7.25 -16.25 -27.74
N LEU A 45 -7.32 -15.80 -26.49
CA LEU A 45 -7.36 -14.36 -26.17
C LEU A 45 -6.08 -13.64 -26.61
N TRP A 46 -4.93 -14.33 -26.59
CA TRP A 46 -3.66 -13.79 -27.06
C TRP A 46 -3.80 -13.32 -28.50
N GLU A 47 -4.20 -14.23 -29.40
CA GLU A 47 -4.34 -13.97 -30.83
C GLU A 47 -5.38 -12.89 -31.12
N ARG A 48 -6.38 -12.72 -30.24
CA ARG A 48 -7.42 -11.70 -30.36
C ARG A 48 -6.96 -10.31 -29.98
N LEU A 49 -6.02 -10.17 -29.03
CA LEU A 49 -5.63 -8.88 -28.44
C LEU A 49 -4.22 -8.43 -28.81
N VAL A 50 -3.31 -9.35 -29.13
CA VAL A 50 -1.89 -9.08 -29.32
C VAL A 50 -1.41 -9.71 -30.62
N ALA A 51 -0.83 -8.91 -31.51
CA ALA A 51 -0.30 -9.40 -32.78
C ALA A 51 1.13 -9.99 -32.66
N PRO A 52 2.08 -9.39 -31.91
CA PRO A 52 3.39 -9.99 -31.71
C PRO A 52 3.34 -11.30 -30.90
N PRO A 53 4.29 -12.23 -31.09
CA PRO A 53 4.38 -13.43 -30.27
C PRO A 53 4.84 -13.09 -28.83
N PRO A 54 4.50 -13.92 -27.82
CA PRO A 54 4.81 -13.64 -26.40
C PRO A 54 6.28 -13.34 -26.13
N ALA A 55 7.19 -14.09 -26.76
CA ALA A 55 8.64 -13.87 -26.61
C ALA A 55 9.09 -12.48 -27.12
N ALA A 56 8.47 -11.98 -28.20
CA ALA A 56 8.77 -10.64 -28.71
C ALA A 56 8.22 -9.56 -27.77
N VAL A 57 7.03 -9.77 -27.19
CA VAL A 57 6.46 -8.87 -26.18
C VAL A 57 7.38 -8.79 -24.97
N LEU A 58 7.76 -9.93 -24.40
CA LEU A 58 8.66 -9.97 -23.23
C LEU A 58 10.01 -9.30 -23.52
N ARG A 59 10.61 -9.57 -24.69
CA ARG A 59 11.85 -8.92 -25.11
C ARG A 59 11.69 -7.41 -25.23
N ALA A 60 10.61 -6.95 -25.86
CA ALA A 60 10.33 -5.53 -26.03
C ALA A 60 10.07 -4.83 -24.69
N LEU A 61 9.31 -5.44 -23.78
CA LEU A 61 9.05 -4.86 -22.44
C LEU A 61 10.29 -4.85 -21.56
N ARG A 62 11.17 -5.85 -21.68
CA ARG A 62 12.48 -5.86 -20.99
C ARG A 62 13.41 -4.76 -21.55
N ALA A 63 13.40 -4.56 -22.88
CA ALA A 63 14.23 -3.56 -23.55
C ALA A 63 13.71 -2.12 -23.38
N ALA A 64 12.39 -1.93 -23.42
CA ALA A 64 11.72 -0.63 -23.28
C ALA A 64 11.51 -0.21 -21.82
N GLY A 65 12.05 -0.98 -20.87
CA GLY A 65 11.37 -1.19 -19.61
C GLY A 65 11.20 0.04 -18.72
N PRO A 66 10.43 -0.11 -17.63
CA PRO A 66 10.61 0.66 -16.38
C PRO A 66 11.96 0.36 -15.68
N LEU A 67 12.77 -0.50 -16.31
CA LEU A 67 13.99 -1.18 -15.86
C LEU A 67 15.27 -0.58 -16.47
N ALA A 68 15.15 0.30 -17.47
CA ALA A 68 16.29 1.07 -17.94
C ALA A 68 16.50 2.26 -16.99
N PRO A 69 17.76 2.64 -16.65
CA PRO A 69 18.01 3.92 -16.00
C PRO A 69 17.35 5.02 -16.85
N PRO A 70 16.83 6.10 -16.22
CA PRO A 70 16.18 7.17 -16.96
C PRO A 70 17.17 7.69 -18.00
N HIS A 71 17.00 7.31 -19.27
CA HIS A 71 17.69 7.99 -20.33
C HIS A 71 17.06 9.39 -20.39
N PRO A 72 17.87 10.46 -20.31
CA PRO A 72 17.36 11.81 -20.38
C PRO A 72 16.88 12.06 -21.80
N LEU A 73 15.63 11.71 -22.09
CA LEU A 73 14.91 12.22 -23.27
C LEU A 73 14.46 13.68 -23.07
N ALA A 74 14.98 14.38 -22.05
CA ALA A 74 14.63 15.77 -21.74
C ALA A 74 15.83 16.70 -21.43
N GLU A 75 17.08 16.24 -21.39
CA GLU A 75 18.22 17.14 -21.10
C GLU A 75 19.21 17.36 -22.26
N ALA A 76 19.16 16.56 -23.33
CA ALA A 76 20.08 16.72 -24.47
C ALA A 76 19.54 17.59 -25.62
N SER A 77 18.27 17.99 -25.57
CA SER A 77 17.71 18.95 -26.53
C SER A 77 16.58 19.68 -25.81
N GLY A 78 16.60 21.01 -25.78
CA GLY A 78 15.50 21.85 -25.26
C GLY A 78 14.19 21.74 -26.07
N ALA A 79 13.88 20.55 -26.59
CA ALA A 79 12.64 20.21 -27.23
C ALA A 79 11.65 19.71 -26.16
N ALA A 80 10.43 20.25 -26.21
CA ALA A 80 9.33 19.80 -25.37
C ALA A 80 9.15 18.27 -25.49
N ALA A 81 8.71 17.63 -24.40
CA ALA A 81 8.29 16.22 -24.42
C ALA A 81 7.40 15.97 -25.65
N PRO A 82 7.58 14.86 -26.38
CA PRO A 82 6.81 14.60 -27.59
C PRO A 82 5.33 14.65 -27.22
N ALA A 83 4.60 15.62 -27.78
CA ALA A 83 3.15 15.64 -27.67
C ALA A 83 2.65 14.32 -28.25
N TRP A 84 2.06 13.46 -27.43
CA TRP A 84 1.44 12.22 -27.89
C TRP A 84 0.23 12.56 -28.73
N ASP A 85 0.46 12.81 -30.01
CA ASP A 85 -0.58 13.11 -30.97
C ASP A 85 -1.37 11.84 -31.33
N ASN A 86 -2.58 12.02 -31.87
CA ASN A 86 -3.44 10.92 -32.29
C ASN A 86 -2.75 9.97 -33.29
N VAL A 87 -1.74 10.45 -34.03
CA VAL A 87 -0.98 9.68 -35.02
C VAL A 87 -0.04 8.69 -34.34
N THR A 88 0.70 9.13 -33.32
CA THR A 88 1.61 8.28 -32.52
C THR A 88 0.84 7.18 -31.80
N PHE A 89 -0.35 7.50 -31.26
CA PHE A 89 -1.26 6.53 -30.67
C PHE A 89 -1.79 5.48 -31.66
N SER A 90 -2.00 5.86 -32.91
CA SER A 90 -2.54 4.98 -33.94
C SER A 90 -1.54 3.91 -34.38
N ASN A 91 -0.26 4.07 -34.04
CA ASN A 91 0.78 3.06 -34.26
C ASN A 91 0.93 2.06 -33.11
N VAL A 92 0.29 2.28 -31.96
CA VAL A 92 0.32 1.34 -30.82
C VAL A 92 -0.61 0.15 -31.07
N PHE A 93 -1.85 0.45 -31.47
CA PHE A 93 -2.91 -0.53 -31.74
C PHE A 93 -3.36 -0.42 -33.19
N CYS A 94 -3.57 -1.56 -33.86
CA CYS A 94 -4.10 -1.59 -35.21
C CYS A 94 -5.52 -1.01 -35.26
N GLU A 95 -5.78 -0.04 -36.13
CA GLU A 95 -7.09 0.62 -36.21
C GLU A 95 -8.24 -0.34 -36.56
N LYS A 96 -7.99 -1.31 -37.46
CA LYS A 96 -8.99 -2.28 -37.91
C LYS A 96 -9.20 -3.41 -36.91
N SER A 97 -8.12 -4.09 -36.50
CA SER A 97 -8.21 -5.28 -35.65
C SER A 97 -8.24 -4.97 -34.15
N LYS A 98 -7.92 -3.74 -33.76
CA LYS A 98 -7.72 -3.29 -32.37
C LYS A 98 -6.60 -4.02 -31.61
N LYS A 99 -5.84 -4.89 -32.27
CA LYS A 99 -4.73 -5.63 -31.66
C LYS A 99 -3.56 -4.71 -31.34
N LEU A 100 -2.87 -4.99 -30.24
CA LEU A 100 -1.56 -4.42 -29.95
C LEU A 100 -0.58 -4.85 -31.04
N ILE A 101 0.03 -3.89 -31.73
CA ILE A 101 0.98 -4.13 -32.83
C ILE A 101 2.39 -3.62 -32.51
N ASN A 102 2.52 -2.59 -31.66
CA ASN A 102 3.81 -2.03 -31.28
C ASN A 102 3.99 -1.97 -29.76
N VAL A 103 4.71 -2.95 -29.22
CA VAL A 103 4.91 -3.13 -27.78
C VAL A 103 5.83 -2.05 -27.19
N HIS A 104 6.79 -1.54 -27.97
CA HIS A 104 7.69 -0.49 -27.52
C HIS A 104 6.94 0.83 -27.35
N LEU A 105 6.17 1.25 -28.37
CA LEU A 105 5.33 2.44 -28.26
C LEU A 105 4.25 2.29 -27.17
N PHE A 106 3.72 1.08 -26.98
CA PHE A 106 2.81 0.79 -25.86
C PHE A 106 3.46 1.04 -24.50
N ALA A 107 4.69 0.56 -24.28
CA ALA A 107 5.40 0.76 -23.04
C ALA A 107 5.72 2.25 -22.79
N LEU A 108 6.16 2.97 -23.83
CA LEU A 108 6.40 4.41 -23.77
C LEU A 108 5.10 5.19 -23.48
N ALA A 109 3.98 4.82 -24.09
CA ALA A 109 2.68 5.44 -23.85
C ALA A 109 2.25 5.22 -22.40
N ALA A 110 2.34 3.97 -21.92
CA ALA A 110 1.98 3.64 -20.54
C ALA A 110 2.88 4.36 -19.53
N GLN A 111 4.17 4.52 -19.84
CA GLN A 111 5.09 5.31 -19.02
C GLN A 111 4.69 6.79 -19.01
N TYR A 112 4.34 7.37 -20.16
CA TYR A 112 3.91 8.76 -20.26
C TYR A 112 2.61 9.04 -19.47
N TYR A 113 1.60 8.17 -19.61
CA TYR A 113 0.33 8.26 -18.89
C TYR A 113 0.38 7.77 -17.44
N SER A 114 1.58 7.54 -16.90
CA SER A 114 1.78 7.34 -15.46
C SER A 114 1.86 8.68 -14.73
N LEU A 115 1.49 8.72 -13.44
CA LEU A 115 1.39 9.98 -12.70
C LEU A 115 2.73 10.72 -12.60
N SER A 116 3.82 9.97 -12.55
CA SER A 116 5.19 10.51 -12.45
C SER A 116 5.59 11.34 -13.67
N ASN A 117 4.99 11.09 -14.84
CA ASN A 117 5.39 11.73 -16.10
C ASN A 117 4.32 12.66 -16.68
N LEU A 118 3.06 12.53 -16.25
CA LEU A 118 1.96 13.36 -16.74
C LEU A 118 2.04 14.82 -16.25
N GLY A 119 2.96 15.14 -15.32
CA GLY A 119 3.14 16.50 -14.81
C GLY A 119 2.00 17.01 -13.92
N VAL A 120 1.13 16.11 -13.44
CA VAL A 120 -0.06 16.47 -12.63
C VAL A 120 0.14 16.31 -11.13
N SER A 121 1.24 15.68 -10.69
CA SER A 121 1.56 15.48 -9.28
C SER A 121 2.23 16.70 -8.68
N THR A 122 1.79 17.12 -7.50
CA THR A 122 2.52 18.09 -6.67
C THR A 122 3.68 17.38 -5.96
N PRO A 123 4.92 17.90 -6.02
CA PRO A 123 6.05 17.35 -5.27
C PRO A 123 5.83 17.46 -3.75
N LEU A 124 6.07 16.37 -3.02
CA LEU A 124 5.90 16.35 -1.55
C LEU A 124 6.77 17.39 -0.85
N GLY A 125 8.03 17.56 -1.29
CA GLY A 125 8.96 18.56 -0.71
C GLY A 125 8.41 19.98 -0.79
N ALA A 126 7.97 20.41 -1.98
CA ALA A 126 7.38 21.73 -2.19
C ALA A 126 6.11 21.95 -1.35
N LEU A 127 5.28 20.91 -1.19
CA LEU A 127 4.10 21.00 -0.33
C LEU A 127 4.50 21.13 1.15
N LEU A 128 5.44 20.31 1.64
CA LEU A 128 5.90 20.38 3.03
C LEU A 128 6.57 21.72 3.34
N GLU A 129 7.35 22.28 2.42
CA GLU A 129 7.96 23.62 2.55
C GLU A 129 6.90 24.71 2.68
N ALA A 130 5.88 24.68 1.81
CA ALA A 130 4.77 25.63 1.87
C ALA A 130 3.96 25.54 3.17
N LEU A 131 3.80 24.33 3.72
CA LEU A 131 3.03 24.09 4.94
C LEU A 131 3.82 24.42 6.23
N ARG A 132 5.15 24.21 6.27
CA ARG A 132 5.97 24.40 7.48
C ARG A 132 6.17 25.86 7.90
N GLY A 133 6.25 26.79 6.95
CA GLY A 133 6.76 28.14 7.23
C GLY A 133 8.20 28.13 7.81
N ASP A 134 8.56 29.08 8.66
CA ASP A 134 9.92 29.22 9.27
C ASP A 134 10.22 28.22 10.43
N ASN A 135 9.32 27.28 10.74
CA ASN A 135 9.49 26.42 11.91
C ASN A 135 10.48 25.27 11.64
N GLN A 136 11.59 25.24 12.39
CA GLN A 136 12.51 24.10 12.42
C GLN A 136 11.77 22.86 12.94
N GLY A 137 11.89 21.77 12.19
CA GLY A 137 11.17 20.52 12.45
C GLY A 137 11.41 19.98 13.86
N THR A 138 10.37 19.44 14.47
CA THR A 138 10.49 18.59 15.65
C THR A 138 11.22 17.31 15.28
N THR A 139 12.36 17.05 15.90
CA THR A 139 13.07 15.77 15.79
C THR A 139 12.15 14.64 16.28
N GLY A 140 11.59 13.89 15.33
CA GLY A 140 10.65 12.80 15.58
C GLY A 140 11.35 11.57 16.17
N ILE A 141 10.58 10.78 16.93
CA ILE A 141 11.02 9.49 17.47
C ILE A 141 11.12 8.45 16.35
N LYS A 142 12.15 7.59 16.38
CA LYS A 142 12.32 6.49 15.41
C LYS A 142 11.19 5.46 15.56
N THR A 143 10.41 5.25 14.51
CA THR A 143 9.24 4.36 14.46
C THR A 143 9.57 2.89 14.23
N ASP A 144 10.84 2.58 13.96
CA ASP A 144 11.29 1.28 13.44
C ASP A 144 11.23 0.14 14.47
N GLU A 145 11.16 0.45 15.77
CA GLU A 145 11.11 -0.55 16.84
C GLU A 145 9.74 -1.24 17.00
N PHE A 146 8.65 -0.66 16.47
CA PHE A 146 7.27 -1.11 16.75
C PHE A 146 6.48 -1.56 15.52
N MET A 147 7.05 -1.41 14.32
CA MET A 147 6.36 -1.62 13.06
C MET A 147 7.31 -2.26 12.04
N ASN A 148 6.75 -2.99 11.08
CA ASN A 148 7.56 -3.42 9.94
C ASN A 148 8.03 -2.19 9.13
N ASN A 149 9.13 -2.32 8.40
CA ASN A 149 9.76 -1.22 7.64
C ASN A 149 8.75 -0.46 6.76
N LYS A 150 7.86 -1.18 6.05
CA LYS A 150 6.79 -0.57 5.25
C LYS A 150 5.85 0.29 6.09
N LYS A 151 5.33 -0.23 7.20
CA LYS A 151 4.38 0.49 8.07
C LYS A 151 5.03 1.66 8.79
N SER A 152 6.27 1.51 9.23
CA SER A 152 7.08 2.60 9.77
C SER A 152 7.20 3.75 8.76
N HIS A 153 7.63 3.44 7.52
CA HIS A 153 7.75 4.40 6.42
C HIS A 153 6.42 5.13 6.12
N GLU A 154 5.32 4.39 5.98
CA GLU A 154 4.01 4.98 5.69
C GLU A 154 3.53 5.92 6.81
N VAL A 155 3.62 5.48 8.06
CA VAL A 155 3.14 6.23 9.22
C VAL A 155 4.00 7.48 9.44
N GLN A 156 5.32 7.39 9.31
CA GLN A 156 6.21 8.52 9.48
C GLN A 156 5.92 9.62 8.47
N VAL A 157 5.89 9.28 7.17
CA VAL A 157 5.64 10.28 6.11
C VAL A 157 4.23 10.86 6.19
N MET A 158 3.22 10.01 6.37
CA MET A 158 1.82 10.46 6.44
C MET A 158 1.60 11.37 7.65
N SER A 159 2.15 11.02 8.82
CA SER A 159 1.94 11.79 10.05
C SER A 159 2.60 13.17 10.02
N GLU A 160 3.81 13.29 9.47
CA GLU A 160 4.47 14.58 9.26
C GLU A 160 3.65 15.51 8.36
N LEU A 161 3.13 14.97 7.25
CA LEU A 161 2.28 15.73 6.36
C LEU A 161 0.97 16.17 7.03
N VAL A 162 0.30 15.24 7.73
CA VAL A 162 -0.96 15.53 8.46
C VAL A 162 -0.76 16.60 9.52
N ASP A 163 0.33 16.54 10.30
CA ASP A 163 0.66 17.56 11.29
C ASP A 163 0.89 18.94 10.65
N ASN A 164 1.62 19.00 9.54
CA ASN A 164 1.86 20.24 8.81
C ASN A 164 0.56 20.83 8.24
N ILE A 165 -0.33 20.00 7.67
CA ILE A 165 -1.65 20.44 7.21
C ILE A 165 -2.51 20.91 8.40
N ALA A 166 -2.45 20.19 9.52
CA ALA A 166 -3.21 20.54 10.72
C ALA A 166 -2.81 21.91 11.27
N LYS A 167 -1.50 22.16 11.38
CA LYS A 167 -0.94 23.45 11.78
C LYS A 167 -1.32 24.56 10.80
N TYR A 168 -1.22 24.31 9.50
CA TYR A 168 -1.58 25.26 8.45
C TYR A 168 -3.07 25.66 8.52
N CYS A 169 -3.96 24.70 8.81
CA CYS A 169 -5.40 24.93 8.91
C CYS A 169 -5.86 25.38 10.30
N GLY A 170 -4.98 25.40 11.31
CA GLY A 170 -5.33 25.75 12.69
C GLY A 170 -6.21 24.70 13.40
N ILE A 171 -6.18 23.44 12.95
CA ILE A 171 -7.00 22.35 13.49
C ILE A 171 -6.22 21.50 14.48
N LYS A 172 -6.91 20.93 15.47
CA LYS A 172 -6.35 20.01 16.46
C LYS A 172 -6.96 18.61 16.42
N GLN A 173 -8.08 18.47 15.72
CA GLN A 173 -8.84 17.24 15.62
C GLN A 173 -8.61 16.56 14.27
N VAL A 174 -8.38 15.25 14.29
CA VAL A 174 -8.17 14.40 13.12
C VAL A 174 -9.12 13.21 13.18
N ILE A 175 -9.75 12.90 12.05
CA ILE A 175 -10.59 11.71 11.90
C ILE A 175 -9.88 10.76 10.93
N ASP A 176 -9.38 9.64 11.43
CA ASP A 176 -8.70 8.59 10.67
C ASP A 176 -9.70 7.52 10.24
N ILE A 177 -10.09 7.55 8.97
CA ILE A 177 -11.12 6.68 8.38
C ILE A 177 -10.48 5.42 7.83
N GLY A 178 -11.02 4.26 8.23
CA GLY A 178 -10.39 2.97 7.92
C GLY A 178 -9.08 2.81 8.70
N SER A 179 -9.06 3.30 9.95
CA SER A 179 -7.87 3.33 10.81
C SER A 179 -7.23 1.95 11.02
N GLY A 180 -8.02 0.89 10.84
CA GLY A 180 -7.58 -0.49 10.95
C GLY A 180 -6.98 -0.73 12.31
N LYS A 181 -5.74 -1.20 12.31
CA LYS A 181 -5.01 -1.42 13.54
C LYS A 181 -4.80 -0.13 14.34
N GLY A 182 -4.83 1.07 13.77
CA GLY A 182 -4.67 2.35 14.48
C GLY A 182 -3.22 2.79 14.67
N TYR A 183 -2.32 2.40 13.77
CA TYR A 183 -0.90 2.80 13.82
C TYR A 183 -0.72 4.30 13.57
N LEU A 184 -1.32 4.82 12.50
CA LEU A 184 -1.28 6.24 12.18
C LEU A 184 -1.92 7.07 13.29
N SER A 185 -3.12 6.69 13.72
CA SER A 185 -3.89 7.38 14.75
C SER A 185 -3.15 7.47 16.08
N SER A 186 -2.56 6.35 16.54
CA SER A 186 -1.75 6.34 17.76
C SER A 186 -0.53 7.26 17.62
N PHE A 187 0.17 7.19 16.49
CA PHE A 187 1.37 8.00 16.26
C PHE A 187 1.06 9.51 16.21
N LEU A 188 0.01 9.91 15.50
CA LEU A 188 -0.47 11.29 15.46
C LEU A 188 -0.80 11.83 16.86
N SER A 189 -1.48 11.02 17.67
CA SER A 189 -1.84 11.43 19.04
C SER A 189 -0.63 11.57 19.98
N MET A 190 0.37 10.70 19.85
CA MET A 190 1.51 10.64 20.77
C MET A 190 2.64 11.60 20.39
N GLN A 191 2.95 11.69 19.09
CA GLN A 191 4.07 12.48 18.58
C GLN A 191 3.68 13.95 18.36
N TYR A 192 2.47 14.19 17.86
CA TYR A 192 2.01 15.52 17.46
C TYR A 192 0.93 16.10 18.37
N ASN A 193 0.51 15.35 19.39
CA ASN A 193 -0.48 15.79 20.38
C ASN A 193 -1.80 16.23 19.72
N LEU A 194 -2.18 15.56 18.63
CA LEU A 194 -3.45 15.76 17.93
C LEU A 194 -4.53 14.87 18.56
N LYS A 195 -5.77 15.37 18.61
CA LYS A 195 -6.94 14.61 19.03
C LYS A 195 -7.42 13.78 17.85
N VAL A 196 -7.28 12.45 17.92
CA VAL A 196 -7.54 11.55 16.81
C VAL A 196 -8.70 10.60 17.12
N TYR A 197 -9.69 10.58 16.23
CA TYR A 197 -10.74 9.56 16.21
C TYR A 197 -10.42 8.56 15.09
N GLY A 198 -10.06 7.34 15.46
CA GLY A 198 -9.81 6.28 14.47
C GLY A 198 -11.06 5.45 14.29
N ILE A 199 -11.68 5.53 13.11
CA ILE A 199 -12.93 4.83 12.82
C ILE A 199 -12.63 3.62 11.95
N ASP A 200 -13.12 2.45 12.35
CA ASP A 200 -13.10 1.22 11.54
C ASP A 200 -14.45 0.51 11.64
N SER A 201 -14.85 -0.16 10.55
CA SER A 201 -16.11 -0.93 10.53
C SER A 201 -16.04 -2.21 11.38
N SER A 202 -14.83 -2.70 11.67
CA SER A 202 -14.61 -3.98 12.32
C SER A 202 -14.34 -3.83 13.82
N ASN A 203 -15.29 -4.29 14.64
CA ASN A 203 -15.16 -4.24 16.11
C ASN A 203 -13.90 -4.97 16.63
N THR A 204 -13.53 -6.09 16.01
CA THR A 204 -12.31 -6.84 16.39
C THR A 204 -11.05 -6.03 16.12
N THR A 205 -11.04 -5.27 15.03
CA THR A 205 -9.95 -4.39 14.63
C THR A 205 -9.83 -3.19 15.56
N THR A 206 -10.96 -2.55 15.89
CA THR A 206 -11.05 -1.45 16.86
C THR A 206 -10.58 -1.88 18.26
N ASN A 207 -11.03 -3.03 18.76
CA ASN A 207 -10.59 -3.57 20.04
C ASN A 207 -9.07 -3.85 20.05
N GLY A 208 -8.55 -4.41 18.95
CA GLY A 208 -7.11 -4.60 18.77
C GLY A 208 -6.31 -3.29 18.71
N ALA A 209 -6.91 -2.21 18.18
CA ALA A 209 -6.33 -0.87 18.19
C ALA A 209 -6.30 -0.28 19.60
N HIS A 210 -7.39 -0.42 20.36
CA HIS A 210 -7.49 0.02 21.75
C HIS A 210 -6.43 -0.66 22.63
N GLU A 211 -6.32 -1.98 22.53
CA GLU A 211 -5.34 -2.76 23.30
C GLU A 211 -3.89 -2.37 22.93
N ARG A 212 -3.61 -2.14 21.65
CA ARG A 212 -2.27 -1.70 21.23
C ARG A 212 -1.94 -0.30 21.73
N ASN A 213 -2.88 0.64 21.63
CA ASN A 213 -2.69 2.00 22.15
C ASN A 213 -2.42 1.98 23.66
N ARG A 214 -3.13 1.12 24.41
CA ARG A 214 -2.88 0.90 25.85
C ARG A 214 -1.45 0.45 26.12
N LYS A 215 -0.95 -0.55 25.38
CA LYS A 215 0.44 -1.02 25.50
C LYS A 215 1.45 0.05 25.10
N LEU A 216 1.24 0.69 23.96
CA LEU A 216 2.14 1.70 23.41
C LEU A 216 2.31 2.87 24.37
N LYS A 217 1.23 3.34 25.02
CA LYS A 217 1.33 4.38 26.07
C LYS A 217 2.22 4.00 27.24
N LYS A 218 2.14 2.75 27.70
CA LYS A 218 2.97 2.27 28.82
C LYS A 218 4.46 2.38 28.46
N HIS A 219 4.80 1.96 27.23
CA HIS A 219 6.17 2.07 26.71
C HIS A 219 6.57 3.51 26.42
N TRP A 220 5.66 4.32 25.87
CA TRP A 220 5.91 5.73 25.54
C TRP A 220 6.23 6.57 26.77
N ARG A 221 5.52 6.34 27.89
CA ARG A 221 5.82 6.99 29.17
C ARG A 221 7.22 6.63 29.67
N ALA A 222 7.60 5.35 29.57
CA ALA A 222 8.95 4.90 29.93
C ALA A 222 10.04 5.50 29.01
N TYR A 223 9.73 5.68 27.72
CA TYR A 223 10.63 6.31 26.76
C TYR A 223 10.79 7.81 27.03
N GLN A 224 9.70 8.56 27.23
CA GLN A 224 9.75 9.98 27.59
C GLN A 224 10.50 10.22 28.89
N SER A 225 10.35 9.35 29.91
CA SER A 225 11.13 9.46 31.14
C SER A 225 12.63 9.25 30.91
N ARG A 226 13.01 8.33 30.00
CA ARG A 226 14.42 8.09 29.64
C ARG A 226 15.00 9.22 28.79
N ALA A 227 14.23 9.75 27.84
CA ALA A 227 14.64 10.88 27.02
C ALA A 227 14.80 12.16 27.86
N ARG A 228 13.89 12.43 28.80
CA ARG A 228 14.02 13.54 29.76
C ARG A 228 15.22 13.36 30.69
N ALA A 229 15.45 12.16 31.22
CA ALA A 229 16.62 11.86 32.05
C ALA A 229 17.94 12.04 31.27
N ASN A 230 17.98 11.68 29.99
CA ASN A 230 19.17 11.90 29.14
C ASN A 230 19.41 13.39 28.84
N ILE A 231 18.36 14.20 28.67
CA ILE A 231 18.48 15.65 28.47
C ILE A 231 18.90 16.35 29.77
N GLU A 232 18.40 15.90 30.92
CA GLU A 232 18.81 16.41 32.23
C GLU A 232 20.27 16.05 32.56
N ASN A 233 20.71 14.83 32.24
CA ASN A 233 22.12 14.44 32.38
C ASN A 233 23.04 15.26 31.46
N GLN A 234 22.64 15.52 30.21
CA GLN A 234 23.39 16.40 29.29
C GLN A 234 23.39 17.88 29.70
N LYS A 235 22.38 18.34 30.44
CA LYS A 235 22.35 19.70 31.01
C LYS A 235 23.17 19.81 32.28
N LEU A 236 23.22 18.75 33.11
CA LEU A 236 24.08 18.70 34.29
C LEU A 236 25.57 18.70 33.89
N GLU A 237 25.95 17.92 32.88
CA GLU A 237 27.33 17.88 32.36
C GLU A 237 27.79 19.24 31.80
N LYS A 238 26.89 20.01 31.15
CA LYS A 238 27.19 21.37 30.65
C LYS A 238 27.20 22.45 31.73
N SER A 239 26.70 22.15 32.94
CA SER A 239 26.64 23.11 34.05
C SER A 239 27.84 23.06 35.00
N ASN A 240 28.72 22.06 34.85
CA ASN A 240 29.91 21.89 35.69
C ASN A 240 31.20 22.52 35.15
N ASP A 241 31.19 23.14 33.97
CA ASP A 241 32.36 23.90 33.47
C ASP A 241 32.22 25.39 33.82
N ARG A 242 32.74 25.79 34.99
CA ARG A 242 33.18 27.18 35.23
C ARG A 242 34.68 27.29 34.99
N PRO A 243 35.16 28.42 34.43
CA PRO A 243 36.53 28.57 33.97
C PRO A 243 37.46 28.87 35.14
N VAL A 244 38.50 28.06 35.32
CA VAL A 244 39.67 28.42 36.13
C VAL A 244 40.83 28.66 35.17
N GLN A 245 41.31 29.91 35.16
CA GLN A 245 42.54 30.31 34.48
C GLN A 245 43.74 30.04 35.40
N SER A 246 44.75 29.29 34.91
CA SER A 246 46.17 29.61 35.10
C SER A 246 47.06 28.71 34.24
N GLU A 247 48.18 29.27 33.80
CA GLU A 247 49.05 28.89 32.70
C GLU A 247 49.88 27.60 32.88
N ALA A 248 50.27 27.06 31.71
CA ALA A 248 51.50 26.33 31.40
C ALA A 248 51.80 24.98 32.10
N ASN A 249 51.54 23.88 31.38
CA ASN A 249 52.62 23.07 30.79
C ASN A 249 52.06 22.01 29.83
N CYS A 250 52.43 22.08 28.55
CA CYS A 250 52.26 20.98 27.62
C CYS A 250 53.28 19.88 27.94
N LYS A 251 52.83 18.64 28.15
CA LYS A 251 53.47 17.42 27.60
C LYS A 251 52.68 16.14 27.94
N ALA A 252 52.51 15.33 26.89
CA ALA A 252 52.13 13.92 26.88
C ALA A 252 50.71 13.58 27.34
N ILE A 253 49.84 13.30 26.36
CA ILE A 253 48.99 12.11 26.19
C ILE A 253 47.98 12.50 25.09
N ASN A 254 48.43 12.41 23.84
CA ASN A 254 47.53 12.49 22.68
C ASN A 254 48.13 11.74 21.49
N GLU A 255 48.63 10.52 21.73
CA GLU A 255 49.20 9.65 20.69
C GLU A 255 48.51 8.28 20.58
N GLU A 256 47.51 7.95 21.41
CA GLU A 256 46.92 6.59 21.39
C GLU A 256 45.49 6.49 20.86
N LEU A 257 44.72 7.60 20.77
CA LEU A 257 43.32 7.53 20.29
C LEU A 257 43.14 7.80 18.79
N LEU A 258 44.14 8.38 18.11
CA LEU A 258 44.07 8.68 16.67
C LEU A 258 44.62 7.56 15.76
N ASN A 259 45.24 6.52 16.32
CA ASN A 259 45.79 5.39 15.55
C ASN A 259 44.83 4.19 15.39
N LYS A 260 43.67 4.17 16.04
CA LYS A 260 42.70 3.06 15.91
C LYS A 260 41.58 3.28 14.90
N THR A 261 41.45 4.48 14.33
CA THR A 261 40.36 4.79 13.37
C THR A 261 40.86 4.95 11.93
N ARG A 262 42.15 4.68 11.67
CA ARG A 262 42.78 4.86 10.35
C ARG A 262 43.32 3.58 9.71
N ILE A 263 43.08 2.42 10.30
CA ILE A 263 43.36 1.11 9.68
C ILE A 263 42.03 0.38 9.62
N LEU A 264 41.40 0.38 8.43
CA LEU A 264 40.36 -0.55 7.94
C LEU A 264 39.56 0.04 6.75
N GLN A 265 39.94 1.21 6.23
CA GLN A 265 39.61 1.61 4.86
C GLN A 265 40.90 1.64 4.04
N GLU A 266 40.83 0.96 2.89
CA GLU A 266 41.82 0.88 1.80
C GLU A 266 42.88 -0.24 1.87
N GLN A 267 42.58 -1.34 1.17
CA GLN A 267 43.42 -2.16 0.26
C GLN A 267 42.69 -3.51 0.10
N ASP A 268 42.31 -4.02 -1.08
CA ASP A 268 43.03 -3.99 -2.35
C ASP A 268 42.10 -4.07 -3.56
N GLN A 269 42.53 -3.37 -4.61
CA GLN A 269 42.16 -3.57 -6.00
C GLN A 269 43.46 -3.90 -6.73
N VAL A 270 43.53 -4.98 -7.54
CA VAL A 270 44.25 -5.13 -8.82
C VAL A 270 44.00 -6.57 -9.36
N THR A 271 43.16 -6.76 -10.39
CA THR A 271 43.47 -7.02 -11.84
C THR A 271 44.17 -8.38 -12.11
N ILE A 272 43.63 -9.36 -12.88
CA ILE A 272 43.74 -9.47 -14.35
C ILE A 272 42.93 -10.69 -14.90
N GLN A 273 42.27 -10.45 -16.05
CA GLN A 273 41.90 -11.29 -17.23
C GLN A 273 40.98 -12.53 -17.21
N ASP A 274 39.98 -12.44 -18.10
CA ASP A 274 39.43 -13.40 -19.07
C ASP A 274 39.73 -14.90 -18.89
N VAL A 275 38.65 -15.69 -18.83
CA VAL A 275 38.39 -16.86 -19.69
C VAL A 275 36.97 -17.39 -19.39
N VAL A 276 36.14 -17.47 -20.42
CA VAL A 276 34.84 -18.16 -20.45
C VAL A 276 35.08 -19.67 -20.39
N PRO A 277 34.23 -20.45 -19.69
CA PRO A 277 33.54 -21.50 -20.41
C PRO A 277 32.05 -21.64 -20.06
N SER A 278 31.27 -21.68 -21.13
CA SER A 278 30.01 -22.42 -21.28
C SER A 278 30.09 -23.86 -20.79
N CYS A 279 28.98 -24.41 -20.27
CA CYS A 279 28.40 -25.74 -20.59
C CYS A 279 27.36 -26.11 -19.52
N SER A 280 26.07 -26.21 -19.88
CA SER A 280 25.37 -27.38 -20.44
C SER A 280 24.87 -28.34 -19.35
N PHE A 281 23.55 -28.35 -19.16
CA PHE A 281 22.83 -29.46 -18.52
C PHE A 281 22.65 -30.58 -19.54
N THR A 282 23.12 -31.78 -19.21
CA THR A 282 22.67 -33.05 -19.81
C THR A 282 22.62 -34.12 -18.73
N GLU A 283 21.38 -34.50 -18.42
CA GLU A 283 20.80 -35.84 -18.20
C GLU A 283 21.64 -37.06 -17.71
N VAL A 284 21.00 -37.74 -16.72
CA VAL A 284 20.78 -39.20 -16.57
C VAL A 284 21.79 -40.05 -15.77
N ALA A 285 21.29 -40.60 -14.64
CA ALA A 285 21.23 -42.03 -14.29
C ALA A 285 21.48 -42.33 -12.79
N THR A 286 20.46 -42.88 -12.12
CA THR A 286 20.53 -43.82 -10.97
C THR A 286 21.25 -45.12 -11.37
N PRO A 287 21.70 -46.05 -10.47
CA PRO A 287 20.99 -46.50 -9.26
C PRO A 287 21.82 -47.01 -8.03
N GLU A 288 21.08 -47.28 -6.93
CA GLU A 288 21.21 -48.37 -5.92
C GLU A 288 22.55 -48.51 -5.12
N THR A 289 22.63 -48.80 -3.81
CA THR A 289 21.81 -49.61 -2.88
C THR A 289 22.32 -49.43 -1.43
N ASP A 290 21.41 -49.68 -0.48
CA ASP A 290 21.58 -50.31 0.85
C ASP A 290 22.41 -49.71 2.03
N LYS A 291 21.62 -49.34 3.06
CA LYS A 291 21.61 -49.83 4.46
C LYS A 291 22.62 -49.32 5.52
N GLU A 292 22.00 -48.57 6.43
CA GLU A 292 21.93 -48.75 7.89
C GLU A 292 23.04 -48.21 8.84
N THR A 293 22.55 -47.31 9.70
CA THR A 293 22.76 -47.11 11.15
C THR A 293 23.87 -46.19 11.70
N VAL A 294 23.41 -45.00 12.15
CA VAL A 294 23.56 -44.31 13.48
C VAL A 294 24.98 -44.32 14.10
N VAL A 295 25.66 -43.18 14.36
CA VAL A 295 25.58 -42.28 15.55
C VAL A 295 26.52 -41.06 15.36
N ASP A 296 26.08 -39.89 15.87
CA ASP A 296 26.79 -38.63 16.24
C ASP A 296 28.11 -38.22 15.55
N LEU A 297 28.16 -36.98 15.03
CA LEU A 297 28.77 -35.87 15.78
C LEU A 297 28.47 -34.53 15.07
N ALA A 298 27.83 -33.63 15.80
CA ALA A 298 27.80 -32.21 15.53
C ALA A 298 29.19 -31.59 15.76
N ALA A 299 29.66 -30.71 14.85
CA ALA A 299 30.40 -29.49 15.19
C ALA A 299 30.79 -28.67 13.94
N GLN A 300 30.24 -27.45 13.91
CA GLN A 300 30.89 -26.19 13.53
C GLN A 300 31.17 -25.88 12.04
N THR A 301 30.36 -24.96 11.50
CA THR A 301 30.90 -23.65 11.09
C THR A 301 29.85 -22.58 11.37
N GLN A 302 30.17 -21.66 12.28
CA GLN A 302 29.28 -20.66 12.88
C GLN A 302 29.16 -19.39 12.02
N SER A 303 27.97 -18.82 12.04
CA SER A 303 27.60 -17.49 11.54
C SER A 303 28.08 -16.38 12.48
N GLU A 304 28.53 -15.26 11.92
CA GLU A 304 28.42 -13.96 12.59
C GLU A 304 27.00 -13.41 12.39
N GLU A 305 26.11 -13.72 13.35
CA GLU A 305 24.82 -13.04 13.51
C GLU A 305 24.94 -12.03 14.65
N GLY A 306 24.59 -10.77 14.37
CA GLY A 306 24.52 -9.71 15.37
C GLY A 306 23.50 -10.06 16.46
N ARG A 307 23.98 -10.10 17.71
CA ARG A 307 23.17 -10.37 18.91
C ARG A 307 22.09 -9.29 19.10
N LEU A 308 20.87 -9.59 18.68
CA LEU A 308 19.67 -8.95 19.21
C LEU A 308 19.41 -9.50 20.63
N SER A 309 19.09 -8.64 21.60
CA SER A 309 18.84 -9.07 22.98
C SER A 309 17.59 -9.96 23.05
N GLU A 310 17.61 -10.96 23.94
CA GLU A 310 16.52 -11.92 24.16
C GLU A 310 15.16 -11.25 24.49
N GLU A 311 15.17 -9.99 24.95
CA GLU A 311 13.97 -9.18 25.21
C GLU A 311 13.25 -8.74 23.91
N VAL A 312 13.95 -8.58 22.79
CA VAL A 312 13.37 -8.21 21.48
C VAL A 312 12.66 -9.41 20.83
N LEU A 313 13.18 -10.62 21.05
CA LEU A 313 12.55 -11.87 20.57
C LEU A 313 11.26 -12.21 21.34
N ALA A 314 11.15 -11.82 22.60
CA ALA A 314 9.92 -11.98 23.40
C ALA A 314 8.77 -11.06 22.93
N ILE A 315 9.05 -9.96 22.24
CA ILE A 315 8.05 -9.01 21.73
C ILE A 315 7.40 -9.50 20.42
N LEU A 316 8.09 -10.34 19.65
CA LEU A 316 7.62 -10.80 18.33
C LEU A 316 6.71 -12.04 18.38
N ASN A 317 6.66 -12.75 19.51
CA ASN A 317 5.89 -14.00 19.69
C ASN A 317 4.63 -13.85 20.56
N VAL A 318 3.77 -12.87 20.29
CA VAL A 318 2.42 -12.82 20.90
C VAL A 318 1.32 -12.66 19.85
N LEU A 319 1.04 -13.77 19.17
CA LEU A 319 -0.27 -14.08 18.61
C LEU A 319 -0.60 -15.53 19.00
N PRO A 320 -1.76 -15.84 19.62
CA PRO A 320 -2.27 -17.19 19.57
C PRO A 320 -2.94 -17.44 18.22
N ALA A 321 -2.56 -18.57 17.61
CA ALA A 321 -3.42 -19.32 16.71
C ALA A 321 -4.72 -19.70 17.43
N GLY A 322 -5.82 -19.84 16.68
CA GLY A 322 -7.14 -20.08 17.24
C GLY A 322 -7.22 -21.31 18.14
N ALA A 323 -8.03 -21.21 19.19
CA ALA A 323 -8.51 -22.35 19.96
C ALA A 323 -9.98 -22.09 20.33
N VAL A 324 -10.83 -22.99 19.85
CA VAL A 324 -12.13 -23.33 20.41
C VAL A 324 -11.88 -23.81 21.83
N GLU A 325 -12.65 -23.35 22.82
CA GLU A 325 -12.94 -24.19 23.98
C GLU A 325 -14.21 -23.76 24.74
N VAL A 326 -14.85 -24.80 25.24
CA VAL A 326 -16.18 -24.91 25.84
C VAL A 326 -16.12 -24.45 27.29
N PHE A 327 -17.07 -23.63 27.75
CA PHE A 327 -17.20 -23.30 29.16
C PHE A 327 -18.15 -24.28 29.86
N SER A 328 -17.60 -25.06 30.79
CA SER A 328 -18.34 -25.77 31.83
C SER A 328 -18.71 -24.80 32.95
N LEU A 329 -19.98 -24.81 33.35
CA LEU A 329 -20.54 -24.06 34.47
C LEU A 329 -20.16 -24.69 35.82
N SER A 330 -19.74 -23.86 36.78
CA SER A 330 -19.88 -24.17 38.20
C SER A 330 -20.52 -23.00 38.92
N GLN A 331 -21.60 -23.30 39.64
CA GLN A 331 -22.35 -22.37 40.49
C GLN A 331 -21.72 -22.25 41.87
N SER A 332 -21.75 -21.05 42.44
CA SER A 332 -22.05 -20.88 43.87
C SER A 332 -22.57 -19.46 44.15
N ASP A 333 -23.71 -19.42 44.85
CA ASP A 333 -24.44 -18.30 45.49
C ASP A 333 -23.56 -17.24 46.18
N GLY A 334 -24.00 -16.01 46.44
CA GLY A 334 -25.33 -15.42 46.35
C GLY A 334 -25.29 -13.98 46.92
N GLY A 335 -26.06 -13.09 46.32
CA GLY A 335 -26.17 -11.67 46.66
C GLY A 335 -26.94 -10.96 45.56
N GLN A 336 -28.27 -11.11 45.56
CA GLN A 336 -29.19 -10.53 44.58
C GLN A 336 -29.17 -8.99 44.68
N LEU A 337 -28.45 -8.36 43.75
CA LEU A 337 -28.75 -7.01 43.29
C LEU A 337 -29.36 -7.14 41.90
N CYS A 338 -30.36 -6.33 41.59
CA CYS A 338 -31.01 -6.30 40.28
C CYS A 338 -29.95 -6.15 39.18
N GLU A 339 -30.06 -6.93 38.10
CA GLU A 339 -29.09 -6.90 37.00
C GLU A 339 -28.91 -5.48 36.41
N GLU A 340 -29.95 -4.65 36.48
CA GLU A 340 -29.89 -3.23 36.11
C GLU A 340 -28.95 -2.40 37.02
N GLU A 341 -28.90 -2.66 38.33
CA GLU A 341 -27.99 -1.97 39.26
C GLU A 341 -26.53 -2.41 39.06
N LYS A 342 -26.28 -3.67 38.71
CA LYS A 342 -24.92 -4.14 38.39
C LYS A 342 -24.43 -3.53 37.07
N GLU A 343 -25.30 -3.40 36.09
CA GLU A 343 -24.98 -2.76 34.81
C GLU A 343 -24.79 -1.26 34.97
N GLN A 344 -25.65 -0.58 35.74
CA GLN A 344 -25.48 0.83 36.10
C GLN A 344 -24.21 1.09 36.91
N ARG A 345 -23.84 0.21 37.85
CA ARG A 345 -22.57 0.33 38.60
C ARG A 345 -21.35 0.01 37.74
N LYS A 346 -21.47 -0.87 36.74
CA LYS A 346 -20.43 -1.08 35.70
C LYS A 346 -20.25 0.17 34.85
N ILE A 347 -21.35 0.76 34.37
CA ILE A 347 -21.35 1.98 33.57
C ILE A 347 -20.80 3.15 34.39
N ALA A 348 -21.22 3.30 35.65
CA ALA A 348 -20.73 4.33 36.56
C ALA A 348 -19.26 4.10 36.95
N ALA A 349 -18.79 2.86 37.09
CA ALA A 349 -17.38 2.55 37.34
C ALA A 349 -16.50 2.77 36.10
N LEU A 350 -17.04 2.55 34.89
CA LEU A 350 -16.39 2.87 33.62
C LEU A 350 -16.32 4.38 33.40
N GLN A 351 -17.41 5.11 33.69
CA GLN A 351 -17.46 6.57 33.67
C GLN A 351 -16.55 7.18 34.75
N ALA A 352 -16.53 6.65 35.97
CA ALA A 352 -15.63 7.10 37.03
C ALA A 352 -14.15 6.79 36.74
N LYS A 353 -13.85 5.71 35.99
CA LYS A 353 -12.51 5.43 35.46
C LYS A 353 -12.14 6.34 34.28
N ALA A 354 -13.10 6.74 33.46
CA ALA A 354 -12.89 7.75 32.42
C ALA A 354 -12.58 9.12 33.04
N SER A 355 -13.34 9.54 34.07
CA SER A 355 -13.20 10.82 34.76
C SER A 355 -11.96 10.93 35.66
N LYS A 356 -11.40 9.81 36.14
CA LYS A 356 -10.14 9.78 36.93
C LYS A 356 -8.86 9.69 36.07
N SER A 357 -8.98 9.70 34.74
CA SER A 357 -7.85 9.53 33.81
C SER A 357 -7.51 10.78 33.00
N SER A 358 -7.92 11.97 33.47
CA SER A 358 -7.72 13.25 32.80
C SER A 358 -6.24 13.68 32.79
N GLU A 359 -5.44 12.99 31.99
CA GLU A 359 -4.27 13.50 31.28
C GLU A 359 -3.74 12.41 30.31
N SER A 360 -3.67 12.75 29.01
CA SER A 360 -2.89 12.09 27.93
C SER A 360 -3.46 10.92 27.11
N ASN A 361 -4.78 10.74 26.92
CA ASN A 361 -5.26 9.93 25.78
C ASN A 361 -6.00 10.77 24.74
N LEU A 362 -5.26 11.17 23.71
CA LEU A 362 -5.82 11.89 22.57
C LEU A 362 -6.21 10.96 21.41
N TYR A 363 -6.11 9.63 21.55
CA TYR A 363 -6.57 8.69 20.54
C TYR A 363 -7.79 7.88 21.02
N PHE A 364 -8.87 7.98 20.23
CA PHE A 364 -10.17 7.39 20.44
C PHE A 364 -10.50 6.42 19.29
N PRO A 365 -10.27 5.10 19.45
CA PRO A 365 -10.72 4.11 18.47
C PRO A 365 -12.24 3.90 18.56
N LEU A 366 -12.95 3.99 17.44
CA LEU A 366 -14.40 3.87 17.32
C LEU A 366 -14.78 2.82 16.27
N THR A 367 -15.85 2.08 16.53
CA THR A 367 -16.41 1.11 15.58
C THR A 367 -17.61 1.71 14.88
N SER A 368 -17.49 2.01 13.58
CA SER A 368 -18.61 2.47 12.76
C SER A 368 -18.35 2.23 11.28
N CYS A 369 -19.42 1.99 10.52
CA CYS A 369 -19.35 1.90 9.06
C CYS A 369 -19.57 3.29 8.46
N ILE A 370 -18.64 3.74 7.61
CA ILE A 370 -18.66 5.08 7.02
C ILE A 370 -19.15 4.98 5.57
N THR A 371 -20.21 5.72 5.29
CA THR A 371 -20.88 5.87 3.98
C THR A 371 -20.86 7.35 3.57
N ALA A 372 -21.31 7.68 2.35
CA ALA A 372 -21.31 9.08 1.90
C ALA A 372 -22.32 9.94 2.70
N GLU A 373 -23.33 9.30 3.28
CA GLU A 373 -24.44 9.89 4.02
C GLU A 373 -24.18 9.93 5.54
N THR A 374 -23.03 9.43 6.00
CA THR A 374 -22.75 9.35 7.43
C THR A 374 -22.66 10.73 8.08
N GLU A 375 -23.46 10.93 9.12
CA GLU A 375 -23.39 12.09 10.01
C GLU A 375 -22.32 11.90 11.08
N LEU A 376 -21.23 12.65 10.99
CA LEU A 376 -20.09 12.50 11.92
C LEU A 376 -20.44 12.92 13.35
N GLY A 377 -21.40 13.84 13.53
CA GLY A 377 -21.85 14.29 14.85
C GLY A 377 -22.53 13.19 15.67
N ASP A 378 -23.11 12.18 15.01
CA ASP A 378 -23.72 11.03 15.67
C ASP A 378 -22.67 10.07 16.25
N ILE A 379 -21.44 10.11 15.72
CA ILE A 379 -20.33 9.25 16.10
C ILE A 379 -19.37 9.97 17.05
N ILE A 380 -19.18 11.27 16.86
CA ILE A 380 -18.23 12.11 17.60
C ILE A 380 -19.00 13.25 18.24
N THR A 381 -19.23 13.14 19.56
CA THR A 381 -20.09 14.09 20.30
C THR A 381 -19.45 15.47 20.49
N ASP A 382 -18.14 15.56 20.37
CA ASP A 382 -17.31 16.77 20.51
C ASP A 382 -16.55 17.05 19.19
N LEU A 383 -17.29 16.92 18.08
CA LEU A 383 -16.83 17.26 16.74
C LEU A 383 -16.52 18.76 16.66
N GLU A 384 -15.31 19.06 16.21
CA GLU A 384 -14.81 20.42 15.98
C GLU A 384 -14.34 20.55 14.54
N ASP A 385 -13.84 21.73 14.16
CA ASP A 385 -13.11 21.88 12.90
C ASP A 385 -11.93 20.88 12.85
N CYS A 386 -11.98 19.98 11.87
CA CYS A 386 -11.11 18.81 11.82
C CYS A 386 -10.56 18.54 10.41
N MET A 387 -9.62 17.58 10.34
CA MET A 387 -9.14 17.00 9.08
C MET A 387 -9.49 15.53 9.02
N MET A 388 -9.93 15.08 7.84
CA MET A 388 -10.06 13.66 7.55
C MET A 388 -8.76 13.10 6.97
N VAL A 389 -8.33 11.96 7.47
CA VAL A 389 -7.19 11.22 6.95
C VAL A 389 -7.60 9.78 6.66
N GLY A 390 -6.94 9.15 5.71
CA GLY A 390 -7.16 7.74 5.43
C GLY A 390 -5.93 7.12 4.78
N LEU A 391 -5.31 6.15 5.45
CA LEU A 391 -4.14 5.44 4.95
C LEU A 391 -4.53 4.05 4.47
N HIS A 392 -4.63 3.88 3.14
CA HIS A 392 -5.17 2.70 2.45
C HIS A 392 -6.69 2.55 2.63
N THR A 393 -7.45 3.59 2.32
CA THR A 393 -8.91 3.52 2.25
C THR A 393 -9.32 2.57 1.12
N CYS A 394 -9.94 1.44 1.46
CA CYS A 394 -10.30 0.40 0.51
C CYS A 394 -11.59 0.75 -0.24
N GLY A 395 -11.59 0.57 -1.57
CA GLY A 395 -12.81 0.66 -2.37
C GLY A 395 -13.54 2.00 -2.17
N ASP A 396 -14.86 1.93 -1.96
CA ASP A 396 -15.73 3.11 -1.88
C ASP A 396 -15.42 4.01 -0.68
N LEU A 397 -14.74 3.51 0.36
CA LEU A 397 -14.32 4.32 1.50
C LEU A 397 -13.47 5.51 1.06
N ALA A 398 -12.63 5.35 0.03
CA ALA A 398 -11.84 6.43 -0.53
C ALA A 398 -12.71 7.51 -1.18
N ALA A 399 -13.75 7.10 -1.92
CA ALA A 399 -14.70 8.02 -2.55
C ALA A 399 -15.59 8.74 -1.52
N ASN A 400 -16.12 7.98 -0.57
CA ASN A 400 -16.97 8.49 0.50
C ASN A 400 -16.22 9.49 1.39
N THR A 401 -14.94 9.23 1.68
CA THR A 401 -14.07 10.19 2.39
C THR A 401 -14.05 11.56 1.70
N LEU A 402 -13.94 11.59 0.37
CA LEU A 402 -13.94 12.85 -0.40
C LEU A 402 -15.34 13.49 -0.43
N ARG A 403 -16.43 12.70 -0.50
CA ARG A 403 -17.80 13.21 -0.44
C ARG A 403 -18.12 13.86 0.90
N ILE A 404 -17.79 13.18 1.99
CA ILE A 404 -17.97 13.70 3.35
C ILE A 404 -17.15 14.98 3.51
N PHE A 405 -15.89 14.99 3.08
CA PHE A 405 -15.07 16.20 3.06
C PHE A 405 -15.78 17.35 2.34
N THR A 406 -16.30 17.13 1.13
CA THR A 406 -16.97 18.21 0.36
C THR A 406 -18.28 18.67 1.01
N ALA A 407 -19.03 17.75 1.61
CA ALA A 407 -20.36 18.01 2.16
C ALA A 407 -20.33 18.66 3.56
N LYS A 408 -19.37 18.30 4.42
CA LYS A 408 -19.39 18.67 5.85
C LYS A 408 -18.49 19.88 6.14
N PRO A 409 -19.04 21.06 6.52
CA PRO A 409 -18.28 22.30 6.66
C PRO A 409 -17.19 22.24 7.75
N GLU A 410 -17.34 21.39 8.76
CA GLU A 410 -16.40 21.17 9.86
C GLU A 410 -15.07 20.58 9.36
N ILE A 411 -15.10 19.86 8.22
CA ILE A 411 -13.92 19.18 7.68
C ILE A 411 -13.17 20.14 6.76
N LYS A 412 -12.07 20.72 7.27
CA LYS A 412 -11.30 21.77 6.57
C LYS A 412 -10.27 21.22 5.61
N ALA A 413 -9.79 20.00 5.83
CA ALA A 413 -8.81 19.35 4.97
C ALA A 413 -9.05 17.84 4.89
N VAL A 414 -8.56 17.24 3.81
CA VAL A 414 -8.54 15.79 3.60
C VAL A 414 -7.19 15.34 3.06
N CYS A 415 -6.69 14.21 3.54
CA CYS A 415 -5.54 13.49 2.96
C CYS A 415 -5.86 12.00 2.89
N SER A 416 -6.13 11.50 1.69
CA SER A 416 -6.61 10.13 1.46
C SER A 416 -5.67 9.37 0.52
N VAL A 417 -5.15 8.24 0.99
CA VAL A 417 -4.43 7.25 0.17
C VAL A 417 -5.38 6.10 -0.10
N GLY A 418 -5.93 6.05 -1.32
CA GLY A 418 -6.81 4.97 -1.75
C GLY A 418 -6.07 3.66 -1.99
N CYS A 419 -6.74 2.53 -1.79
CA CYS A 419 -6.24 1.23 -2.18
C CYS A 419 -7.37 0.29 -2.64
N CYS A 420 -7.03 -0.95 -3.00
CA CYS A 420 -7.99 -2.00 -3.34
C CYS A 420 -9.05 -1.56 -4.36
N TYR A 421 -8.63 -0.95 -5.47
CA TYR A 421 -9.55 -0.40 -6.49
C TYR A 421 -10.54 -1.42 -7.05
N HIS A 422 -10.22 -2.72 -7.02
CA HIS A 422 -11.14 -3.80 -7.39
C HIS A 422 -12.37 -3.94 -6.48
N LEU A 423 -12.38 -3.29 -5.31
CA LEU A 423 -13.52 -3.20 -4.40
C LEU A 423 -14.33 -1.90 -4.61
N LEU A 424 -13.92 -1.03 -5.55
CA LEU A 424 -14.76 0.11 -5.93
C LEU A 424 -16.01 -0.40 -6.64
N SER A 425 -17.18 0.09 -6.22
CA SER A 425 -18.40 -0.02 -7.01
C SER A 425 -18.27 0.88 -8.25
N GLU A 426 -18.85 0.44 -9.37
CA GLU A 426 -18.73 1.13 -10.65
C GLU A 426 -20.09 1.22 -11.35
N GLN A 427 -20.53 2.47 -11.58
CA GLN A 427 -21.87 2.78 -12.08
C GLN A 427 -22.22 2.08 -13.40
N PHE A 428 -21.23 1.86 -14.26
CA PHE A 428 -21.44 1.37 -15.62
C PHE A 428 -20.94 -0.06 -15.85
N GLU A 429 -20.59 -0.81 -14.79
CA GLU A 429 -20.06 -2.18 -14.92
C GLU A 429 -21.16 -3.23 -15.17
N ASN A 430 -22.34 -3.10 -14.56
CA ASN A 430 -23.50 -3.99 -14.77
C ASN A 430 -24.81 -3.18 -14.67
N GLN A 431 -25.56 -3.04 -15.77
CA GLN A 431 -26.82 -2.28 -15.80
C GLN A 431 -28.04 -3.07 -15.29
N GLU A 432 -27.88 -4.34 -14.94
CA GLU A 432 -29.00 -5.26 -14.61
C GLU A 432 -29.37 -5.29 -13.12
N ASP A 433 -28.52 -4.78 -12.21
CA ASP A 433 -28.80 -4.67 -10.78
C ASP A 433 -28.43 -3.26 -10.30
N CYS A 434 -29.41 -2.38 -10.07
CA CYS A 434 -29.12 -1.02 -9.59
C CYS A 434 -30.05 -0.64 -8.43
N SER A 435 -29.62 -0.98 -7.22
CA SER A 435 -30.18 -0.45 -5.96
C SER A 435 -29.25 0.58 -5.28
N GLU A 436 -28.03 0.79 -5.78
CA GLU A 436 -27.07 1.75 -5.24
C GLU A 436 -27.25 3.13 -5.89
N GLU A 437 -27.57 4.14 -5.07
CA GLU A 437 -27.66 5.53 -5.52
C GLU A 437 -26.29 6.22 -5.61
N VAL A 438 -25.29 5.73 -4.85
CA VAL A 438 -23.96 6.35 -4.73
C VAL A 438 -22.85 5.37 -5.08
N TRP A 439 -22.23 5.59 -6.22
CA TRP A 439 -21.17 4.74 -6.78
C TRP A 439 -19.77 5.18 -6.39
N GLY A 440 -18.85 4.24 -6.22
CA GLY A 440 -17.43 4.50 -5.99
C GLY A 440 -16.77 5.18 -7.18
N PHE A 441 -17.10 4.80 -8.41
CA PHE A 441 -16.52 5.35 -9.64
C PHE A 441 -17.54 5.37 -10.79
N PRO A 442 -17.51 6.39 -11.68
CA PRO A 442 -16.72 7.62 -11.60
C PRO A 442 -17.30 8.67 -10.63
N MET A 443 -16.46 9.60 -10.16
CA MET A 443 -16.90 10.73 -9.33
C MET A 443 -17.07 12.03 -10.11
N CYS A 444 -16.14 12.38 -10.99
CA CYS A 444 -16.17 13.63 -11.75
C CYS A 444 -17.24 13.61 -12.85
N GLN A 445 -17.71 14.79 -13.24
CA GLN A 445 -18.79 14.92 -14.22
C GLN A 445 -18.35 14.42 -15.60
N TYR A 446 -17.12 14.69 -16.02
CA TYR A 446 -16.60 14.30 -17.34
C TYR A 446 -16.70 12.79 -17.60
N LEU A 447 -16.26 11.95 -16.65
CA LEU A 447 -16.31 10.49 -16.83
C LEU A 447 -17.73 9.93 -16.71
N LYS A 448 -18.58 10.56 -15.88
CA LYS A 448 -20.01 10.23 -15.80
C LYS A 448 -20.70 10.47 -17.13
N ASP A 449 -20.50 11.65 -17.73
CA ASP A 449 -21.08 12.01 -19.03
C ASP A 449 -20.59 11.08 -20.16
N LYS A 450 -19.35 10.60 -20.05
CA LYS A 450 -18.78 9.62 -20.99
C LYS A 450 -19.24 8.18 -20.76
N GLY A 451 -19.96 7.89 -19.67
CA GLY A 451 -20.33 6.52 -19.31
C GLY A 451 -19.11 5.63 -19.08
N TRP A 452 -18.02 6.19 -18.54
CA TRP A 452 -16.74 5.49 -18.51
C TRP A 452 -16.73 4.32 -17.51
N CYS A 453 -16.30 3.15 -17.97
CA CYS A 453 -16.19 1.93 -17.17
C CYS A 453 -14.78 1.34 -17.28
N CYS A 454 -14.16 0.95 -16.18
CA CYS A 454 -12.91 0.20 -16.13
C CYS A 454 -13.16 -1.32 -16.15
N GLY A 455 -14.10 -1.80 -15.35
CA GLY A 455 -14.29 -3.21 -15.02
C GLY A 455 -13.34 -3.71 -13.92
N ARG A 456 -13.80 -4.65 -13.11
CA ARG A 456 -13.14 -5.14 -11.90
C ARG A 456 -11.74 -5.68 -12.15
N ASN A 457 -11.52 -6.38 -13.26
CA ASN A 457 -10.20 -6.94 -13.59
C ASN A 457 -9.17 -5.85 -13.94
N ALA A 458 -9.61 -4.74 -14.56
CA ALA A 458 -8.75 -3.61 -14.82
C ALA A 458 -8.39 -2.90 -13.50
N ARG A 459 -9.38 -2.67 -12.62
CA ARG A 459 -9.15 -2.11 -11.29
C ARG A 459 -8.28 -3.02 -10.40
N MET A 460 -8.36 -4.34 -10.58
CA MET A 460 -7.45 -5.30 -9.94
C MET A 460 -6.02 -5.16 -10.48
N SER A 461 -5.85 -4.87 -11.77
CA SER A 461 -4.54 -4.68 -12.38
C SER A 461 -3.86 -3.41 -11.86
N ALA A 462 -4.61 -2.35 -11.52
CA ALA A 462 -4.08 -1.18 -10.83
C ALA A 462 -3.40 -1.51 -9.48
N CYS A 463 -3.74 -2.67 -8.89
CA CYS A 463 -3.09 -3.19 -7.68
C CYS A 463 -1.73 -3.88 -7.94
N LEU A 464 -1.26 -3.96 -9.18
CA LEU A 464 0.10 -4.40 -9.52
C LEU A 464 1.11 -3.25 -9.28
N ALA A 465 2.38 -3.60 -9.11
CA ALA A 465 3.44 -2.67 -8.72
C ALA A 465 4.61 -2.79 -9.71
N LEU A 466 4.64 -1.89 -10.68
CA LEU A 466 5.62 -1.88 -11.77
C LEU A 466 7.05 -1.80 -11.23
N GLU A 467 7.26 -0.94 -10.26
CA GLU A 467 8.56 -0.66 -9.64
C GLU A 467 9.11 -1.87 -8.87
N ARG A 468 8.23 -2.67 -8.26
CA ARG A 468 8.63 -3.92 -7.60
C ARG A 468 9.13 -4.95 -8.61
N VAL A 469 8.41 -5.09 -9.73
CA VAL A 469 8.84 -5.97 -10.83
C VAL A 469 10.17 -5.47 -11.41
N ALA A 470 10.35 -4.15 -11.50
CA ALA A 470 11.59 -3.55 -11.97
C ALA A 470 12.79 -3.82 -11.04
N VAL A 471 12.61 -3.90 -9.72
CA VAL A 471 13.72 -4.24 -8.80
C VAL A 471 13.91 -5.75 -8.59
N GLY A 472 13.40 -6.58 -9.51
CA GLY A 472 13.60 -8.03 -9.49
C GLY A 472 12.61 -8.81 -8.63
N GLN A 473 11.57 -8.18 -8.06
CA GLN A 473 10.44 -8.90 -7.47
C GLN A 473 9.53 -9.40 -8.60
N MET A 474 9.95 -10.48 -9.27
CA MET A 474 9.24 -11.06 -10.41
C MET A 474 7.81 -11.44 -10.04
N LEU A 475 6.95 -11.49 -11.06
CA LEU A 475 5.58 -12.00 -10.89
C LEU A 475 5.61 -13.48 -10.47
N PRO A 476 4.68 -13.93 -9.61
CA PRO A 476 4.58 -15.33 -9.22
C PRO A 476 3.94 -16.16 -10.34
N THR A 477 4.63 -16.28 -11.48
CA THR A 477 4.11 -16.87 -12.73
C THR A 477 3.57 -18.27 -12.54
N GLU A 478 4.27 -19.11 -11.78
CA GLU A 478 3.82 -20.48 -11.50
C GLU A 478 2.52 -20.51 -10.68
N SER A 479 2.39 -19.64 -9.67
CA SER A 479 1.16 -19.55 -8.88
C SER A 479 -0.03 -19.07 -9.71
N LEU A 480 0.21 -18.14 -10.63
CA LEU A 480 -0.80 -17.64 -11.57
C LEU A 480 -1.18 -18.72 -12.59
N PHE A 481 -0.20 -19.51 -13.06
CA PHE A 481 -0.42 -20.65 -13.93
C PHE A 481 -1.31 -21.69 -13.25
N TYR A 482 -0.96 -22.09 -12.02
CA TYR A 482 -1.74 -23.07 -11.24
C TYR A 482 -3.18 -22.61 -11.04
N ARG A 483 -3.38 -21.33 -10.71
CA ARG A 483 -4.71 -20.71 -10.56
C ARG A 483 -5.51 -20.74 -11.85
N ALA A 484 -4.88 -20.40 -12.98
CA ALA A 484 -5.57 -20.36 -14.26
C ALA A 484 -5.97 -21.77 -14.73
N VAL A 485 -5.06 -22.74 -14.66
CA VAL A 485 -5.37 -24.13 -15.04
C VAL A 485 -6.41 -24.75 -14.10
N LEU A 486 -6.34 -24.47 -12.79
CA LEU A 486 -7.40 -24.89 -11.85
C LEU A 486 -8.76 -24.34 -12.28
N GLN A 487 -8.85 -23.08 -12.67
CA GLN A 487 -10.13 -22.50 -13.10
C GLN A 487 -10.63 -23.17 -14.40
N VAL A 488 -9.76 -23.54 -15.33
CA VAL A 488 -10.13 -24.36 -16.51
C VAL A 488 -10.70 -25.72 -16.08
N ILE A 489 -10.03 -26.43 -15.17
CA ILE A 489 -10.51 -27.72 -14.64
C ILE A 489 -11.90 -27.57 -14.00
N ILE A 490 -12.12 -26.49 -13.24
CA ILE A 490 -13.40 -26.21 -12.58
C ILE A 490 -14.50 -25.97 -13.61
N GLU A 491 -14.24 -25.16 -14.63
CA GLU A 491 -15.19 -24.87 -15.71
C GLU A 491 -15.52 -26.13 -16.52
N ASP A 492 -14.51 -26.89 -16.94
CA ASP A 492 -14.68 -28.06 -17.80
C ASP A 492 -15.37 -29.24 -17.09
N ILE A 493 -15.07 -29.48 -15.81
CA ILE A 493 -15.56 -30.67 -15.08
C ILE A 493 -16.82 -30.38 -14.26
N TYR A 494 -16.91 -29.19 -13.66
CA TYR A 494 -18.01 -28.85 -12.73
C TYR A 494 -19.00 -27.86 -13.34
N GLY A 495 -18.70 -27.23 -14.48
CA GLY A 495 -19.57 -26.22 -15.10
C GLY A 495 -19.70 -24.93 -14.28
N VAL A 496 -18.80 -24.71 -13.31
CA VAL A 496 -18.86 -23.57 -12.39
C VAL A 496 -18.04 -22.42 -12.95
N THR A 497 -18.70 -21.34 -13.37
CA THR A 497 -18.05 -20.14 -13.91
C THR A 497 -17.96 -18.99 -12.90
N LYS A 498 -18.71 -19.05 -11.80
CA LYS A 498 -18.67 -18.09 -10.69
C LYS A 498 -18.75 -18.82 -9.35
N SER A 499 -17.95 -18.38 -8.39
CA SER A 499 -17.98 -18.88 -7.01
C SER A 499 -17.67 -17.74 -6.05
N GLU A 500 -18.41 -17.66 -4.95
CA GLU A 500 -18.10 -16.73 -3.84
C GLU A 500 -16.95 -17.25 -2.95
N ARG A 501 -16.54 -18.50 -3.16
CA ARG A 501 -15.49 -19.14 -2.38
C ARG A 501 -14.11 -18.85 -2.96
N HIS A 502 -13.14 -18.70 -2.07
CA HIS A 502 -11.80 -18.26 -2.42
C HIS A 502 -10.75 -19.30 -2.02
N VAL A 503 -9.93 -19.71 -2.97
CA VAL A 503 -8.79 -20.62 -2.73
C VAL A 503 -7.74 -19.97 -1.81
N GLY A 504 -7.55 -18.64 -1.91
CA GLY A 504 -6.59 -17.89 -1.10
C GLY A 504 -5.13 -18.24 -1.40
N LYS A 505 -4.26 -18.20 -0.37
CA LYS A 505 -2.82 -18.51 -0.44
C LYS A 505 -2.55 -20.03 -0.37
N THR A 506 -3.19 -20.81 -1.24
CA THR A 506 -2.98 -22.28 -1.28
C THR A 506 -1.64 -22.65 -1.90
N PHE A 507 -1.17 -21.88 -2.88
CA PHE A 507 0.08 -22.18 -3.61
C PHE A 507 1.29 -22.37 -2.69
N SER A 508 1.51 -21.44 -1.74
CA SER A 508 2.62 -21.53 -0.79
C SER A 508 2.53 -22.71 0.19
N LYS A 509 1.40 -23.42 0.22
CA LYS A 509 1.15 -24.59 1.06
C LYS A 509 1.14 -25.88 0.23
N SER A 510 1.40 -25.80 -1.07
CA SER A 510 1.30 -26.92 -1.99
C SER A 510 2.69 -27.36 -2.46
N SER A 511 2.92 -28.67 -2.53
CA SER A 511 4.19 -29.23 -3.00
C SER A 511 4.22 -29.50 -4.51
N SER A 512 3.06 -29.61 -5.15
CA SER A 512 2.92 -29.87 -6.58
C SER A 512 1.61 -29.28 -7.14
N PHE A 513 1.45 -29.29 -8.46
CA PHE A 513 0.19 -28.89 -9.11
C PHE A 513 -0.99 -29.78 -8.68
N THR A 514 -0.79 -31.09 -8.61
CA THR A 514 -1.82 -32.03 -8.14
C THR A 514 -2.26 -31.71 -6.72
N ASP A 515 -1.30 -31.54 -5.80
CA ASP A 515 -1.60 -31.18 -4.41
C ASP A 515 -2.28 -29.81 -4.30
N TYR A 516 -1.90 -28.86 -5.15
CA TYR A 516 -2.58 -27.56 -5.27
C TYR A 516 -4.04 -27.71 -5.69
N VAL A 517 -4.33 -28.50 -6.73
CA VAL A 517 -5.71 -28.74 -7.18
C VAL A 517 -6.52 -29.44 -6.10
N ARG A 518 -6.00 -30.51 -5.49
CA ARG A 518 -6.66 -31.24 -4.40
C ARG A 518 -7.03 -30.33 -3.23
N LYS A 519 -6.07 -29.53 -2.73
CA LYS A 519 -6.31 -28.56 -1.65
C LYS A 519 -7.31 -27.47 -2.04
N SER A 520 -7.30 -27.07 -3.31
CA SER A 520 -8.20 -26.03 -3.82
C SER A 520 -9.63 -26.54 -3.96
N LEU A 521 -9.84 -27.73 -4.51
CA LEU A 521 -11.17 -28.36 -4.62
C LEU A 521 -11.81 -28.56 -3.23
N LYS A 522 -11.03 -29.04 -2.25
CA LYS A 522 -11.50 -29.16 -0.85
C LYS A 522 -11.96 -27.83 -0.27
N LYS A 523 -11.22 -26.74 -0.50
CA LYS A 523 -11.60 -25.39 -0.04
C LYS A 523 -12.83 -24.82 -0.74
N LEU A 524 -13.04 -25.21 -1.99
CA LEU A 524 -14.23 -24.83 -2.75
C LEU A 524 -15.42 -25.75 -2.43
N GLU A 525 -15.19 -26.82 -1.67
CA GLU A 525 -16.09 -27.94 -1.40
C GLU A 525 -16.65 -28.57 -2.70
N LEU A 526 -15.77 -28.68 -3.69
CA LEU A 526 -16.03 -29.43 -4.91
C LEU A 526 -15.60 -30.88 -4.70
N ASP A 527 -16.39 -31.81 -5.24
CA ASP A 527 -16.13 -33.24 -5.18
C ASP A 527 -14.82 -33.60 -5.89
N ASP A 528 -13.75 -33.85 -5.12
CA ASP A 528 -12.41 -34.12 -5.66
C ASP A 528 -12.30 -35.50 -6.30
N SER A 529 -13.21 -36.43 -6.01
CA SER A 529 -13.22 -37.78 -6.61
C SER A 529 -13.48 -37.76 -8.12
N LYS A 530 -14.13 -36.71 -8.63
CA LYS A 530 -14.44 -36.54 -10.07
C LYS A 530 -13.22 -36.31 -10.95
N VAL A 531 -12.08 -35.94 -10.37
CA VAL A 531 -10.86 -35.61 -11.12
C VAL A 531 -9.71 -36.49 -10.65
N PRO A 532 -9.37 -37.58 -11.35
CA PRO A 532 -8.19 -38.38 -11.03
C PRO A 532 -6.88 -37.59 -11.18
N ASP A 533 -5.82 -38.01 -10.49
CA ASP A 533 -4.52 -37.31 -10.55
C ASP A 533 -3.92 -37.30 -11.97
N SER A 534 -4.14 -38.37 -12.76
CA SER A 534 -3.73 -38.42 -14.17
C SER A 534 -4.41 -37.32 -14.99
N CYS A 535 -5.72 -37.16 -14.83
CA CYS A 535 -6.49 -36.10 -15.49
C CYS A 535 -5.95 -34.71 -15.10
N ILE A 536 -5.65 -34.47 -13.83
CA ILE A 536 -5.06 -33.19 -13.38
C ILE A 536 -3.73 -32.92 -14.12
N MET A 537 -2.87 -33.92 -14.24
CA MET A 537 -1.60 -33.78 -14.94
C MET A 537 -1.76 -33.60 -16.45
N ASP A 538 -2.77 -34.20 -17.07
CA ASP A 538 -3.08 -33.96 -18.49
C ASP A 538 -3.39 -32.48 -18.75
N TYR A 539 -4.14 -31.82 -17.85
CA TYR A 539 -4.38 -30.36 -17.93
C TYR A 539 -3.08 -29.56 -17.77
N TYR A 540 -2.22 -29.94 -16.82
CA TYR A 540 -0.92 -29.28 -16.62
C TYR A 540 -0.07 -29.35 -17.89
N GLU A 541 0.11 -30.55 -18.43
CA GLU A 541 0.92 -30.83 -19.62
C GLU A 541 0.34 -30.13 -20.87
N LYS A 542 -0.98 -30.11 -20.99
CA LYS A 542 -1.68 -29.39 -22.05
C LYS A 542 -1.42 -27.89 -22.03
N TYR A 543 -1.31 -27.25 -20.87
CA TYR A 543 -1.19 -25.79 -20.79
C TYR A 543 0.22 -25.26 -20.45
N LYS A 544 1.16 -26.11 -20.00
CA LYS A 544 2.51 -25.67 -19.57
C LYS A 544 3.27 -24.88 -20.63
N HIS A 545 3.11 -25.24 -21.91
CA HIS A 545 3.80 -24.59 -23.01
C HIS A 545 3.29 -23.16 -23.29
N ARG A 546 2.10 -22.82 -22.79
CA ARG A 546 1.48 -21.50 -22.92
C ARG A 546 1.79 -20.57 -21.74
N MET A 547 2.65 -21.00 -20.82
CA MET A 547 3.08 -20.18 -19.68
C MET A 547 3.74 -18.86 -20.12
N ASN A 548 4.43 -18.85 -21.25
CA ASN A 548 5.02 -17.63 -21.84
C ASN A 548 3.96 -16.60 -22.24
N GLU A 549 2.79 -17.04 -22.72
CA GLU A 549 1.66 -16.14 -23.01
C GLU A 549 1.16 -15.48 -21.73
N LEU A 550 1.04 -16.26 -20.65
CA LEU A 550 0.58 -15.75 -19.35
C LEU A 550 1.58 -14.76 -18.76
N GLU A 551 2.88 -15.06 -18.82
CA GLU A 551 3.93 -14.13 -18.39
C GLU A 551 3.85 -12.81 -19.18
N ALA A 552 3.83 -12.89 -20.51
CA ALA A 552 3.79 -11.72 -21.38
C ALA A 552 2.51 -10.90 -21.15
N PHE A 553 1.37 -11.57 -21.02
CA PHE A 553 0.08 -10.93 -20.78
C PHE A 553 0.03 -10.22 -19.42
N ASN A 554 0.52 -10.87 -18.35
CA ASN A 554 0.60 -10.22 -17.05
C ASN A 554 1.59 -9.04 -17.08
N MET A 555 2.69 -9.14 -17.83
CA MET A 555 3.61 -8.02 -17.97
C MET A 555 2.97 -6.81 -18.67
N LEU A 556 2.16 -7.03 -19.71
CA LEU A 556 1.36 -5.95 -20.32
C LEU A 556 0.43 -5.28 -19.29
N LYS A 557 -0.20 -6.08 -18.41
CA LYS A 557 -1.04 -5.56 -17.31
C LYS A 557 -0.25 -4.77 -16.27
N VAL A 558 0.94 -5.25 -15.89
CA VAL A 558 1.82 -4.55 -14.94
C VAL A 558 2.23 -3.18 -15.51
N VAL A 559 2.55 -3.12 -16.80
CA VAL A 559 2.90 -1.88 -17.50
C VAL A 559 1.73 -0.90 -17.55
N LEU A 560 0.49 -1.38 -17.72
CA LEU A 560 -0.72 -0.53 -17.70
C LEU A 560 -1.21 -0.17 -16.30
N ALA A 561 -0.79 -0.87 -15.25
CA ALA A 561 -1.30 -0.68 -13.90
C ALA A 561 -1.23 0.79 -13.43
N PRO A 562 -0.12 1.53 -13.62
CA PRO A 562 -0.05 2.93 -13.24
C PRO A 562 -1.05 3.81 -14.00
N CYS A 563 -1.37 3.50 -15.26
CA CYS A 563 -2.33 4.27 -16.05
C CYS A 563 -3.76 4.13 -15.51
N ILE A 564 -4.15 2.92 -15.11
CA ILE A 564 -5.47 2.69 -14.49
C ILE A 564 -5.55 3.41 -13.14
N GLU A 565 -4.48 3.38 -12.34
CA GLU A 565 -4.42 4.13 -11.07
C GLU A 565 -4.52 5.64 -11.32
N VAL A 566 -3.81 6.17 -12.32
CA VAL A 566 -3.88 7.58 -12.73
C VAL A 566 -5.29 8.00 -13.11
N LEU A 567 -6.01 7.18 -13.89
CA LEU A 567 -7.39 7.48 -14.28
C LEU A 567 -8.29 7.66 -13.04
N ILE A 568 -8.18 6.76 -12.06
CA ILE A 568 -8.95 6.84 -10.81
C ILE A 568 -8.55 8.07 -9.99
N LEU A 569 -7.24 8.36 -9.88
CA LEU A 569 -6.75 9.52 -9.14
C LEU A 569 -7.15 10.85 -9.80
N LEU A 570 -7.10 10.94 -11.13
CA LEU A 570 -7.54 12.11 -11.88
C LEU A 570 -9.05 12.30 -11.81
N ASP A 571 -9.84 11.22 -11.80
CA ASP A 571 -11.28 11.29 -11.51
C ASP A 571 -11.54 11.96 -10.15
N ARG A 572 -10.79 11.57 -9.10
CA ARG A 572 -10.91 12.19 -7.77
C ARG A 572 -10.48 13.66 -7.76
N LEU A 573 -9.38 13.96 -8.45
CA LEU A 573 -8.87 15.34 -8.54
C LEU A 573 -9.85 16.24 -9.29
N CYS A 574 -10.42 15.78 -10.40
CA CYS A 574 -11.42 16.52 -11.16
C CYS A 574 -12.67 16.75 -10.32
N TYR A 575 -13.18 15.72 -9.63
CA TYR A 575 -14.30 15.85 -8.70
C TYR A 575 -14.06 16.96 -7.66
N LEU A 576 -12.87 17.02 -7.06
CA LEU A 576 -12.52 18.06 -6.07
C LEU A 576 -12.42 19.45 -6.69
N LYS A 577 -11.99 19.56 -7.96
CA LYS A 577 -11.88 20.82 -8.69
C LYS A 577 -13.23 21.34 -9.21
N GLU A 578 -14.23 20.47 -9.30
CA GLU A 578 -15.62 20.83 -9.58
C GLU A 578 -16.31 21.49 -8.37
N GLN A 579 -15.71 21.45 -7.18
CA GLN A 579 -16.32 21.97 -5.94
C GLN A 579 -15.96 23.43 -5.68
N ASP A 580 -16.98 24.26 -5.46
CA ASP A 580 -16.79 25.70 -5.19
C ASP A 580 -16.15 25.98 -3.82
N ASN A 581 -16.23 25.06 -2.86
CA ASN A 581 -15.73 25.25 -1.50
C ASN A 581 -14.27 24.78 -1.31
N VAL A 582 -13.64 24.22 -2.34
CA VAL A 582 -12.24 23.78 -2.31
C VAL A 582 -11.33 24.93 -2.74
N ALA A 583 -10.35 25.26 -1.91
CA ALA A 583 -9.34 26.28 -2.22
C ALA A 583 -8.14 25.68 -2.96
N TRP A 584 -7.73 24.49 -2.54
CA TRP A 584 -6.57 23.81 -3.07
C TRP A 584 -6.82 22.30 -3.15
N SER A 585 -6.43 21.67 -4.26
CA SER A 585 -6.43 20.21 -4.41
C SER A 585 -5.28 19.73 -5.29
N GLY A 586 -4.68 18.61 -4.89
CA GLY A 586 -3.52 18.03 -5.57
C GLY A 586 -3.35 16.53 -5.35
N LEU A 587 -2.58 15.91 -6.23
CA LEU A 587 -2.11 14.52 -6.11
C LEU A 587 -0.66 14.54 -5.68
N VAL A 588 -0.31 13.77 -4.65
CA VAL A 588 1.04 13.79 -4.06
C VAL A 588 1.57 12.37 -3.91
N LYS A 589 2.77 12.11 -4.43
CA LYS A 589 3.50 10.87 -4.14
C LYS A 589 4.09 10.94 -2.74
N LEU A 590 3.48 10.24 -1.79
CA LEU A 590 3.94 10.17 -0.40
C LEU A 590 5.03 9.12 -0.21
N PHE A 591 4.86 7.93 -0.79
CA PHE A 591 5.70 6.79 -0.43
C PHE A 591 6.67 6.40 -1.55
N ASP A 592 7.72 5.71 -1.14
CA ASP A 592 8.56 4.95 -2.04
C ASP A 592 7.71 3.82 -2.65
N PRO A 593 7.57 3.72 -3.99
CA PRO A 593 6.68 2.77 -4.64
C PRO A 593 7.19 1.31 -4.53
N VAL A 594 8.47 1.09 -4.28
CA VAL A 594 9.03 -0.23 -4.01
C VAL A 594 8.62 -0.69 -2.61
N LYS A 595 8.78 0.18 -1.60
CA LYS A 595 8.37 -0.11 -0.20
C LYS A 595 6.85 -0.18 -0.07
N SER A 596 6.13 0.84 -0.53
CA SER A 596 4.68 0.92 -0.55
C SER A 596 4.13 1.34 -1.92
N PRO A 597 3.68 0.38 -2.75
CA PRO A 597 3.18 0.66 -4.10
C PRO A 597 1.98 1.61 -4.16
N ARG A 598 1.12 1.60 -3.13
CA ARG A 598 0.02 2.56 -3.03
C ARG A 598 0.55 3.84 -2.40
N CYS A 599 1.25 4.59 -3.25
CA CYS A 599 2.10 5.70 -2.83
C CYS A 599 1.50 7.08 -3.07
N TYR A 600 0.35 7.19 -3.73
CA TYR A 600 -0.26 8.48 -4.06
C TYR A 600 -1.39 8.85 -3.09
N ALA A 601 -1.40 10.09 -2.64
CA ALA A 601 -2.47 10.69 -1.86
C ALA A 601 -3.24 11.73 -2.67
N VAL A 602 -4.55 11.75 -2.47
CA VAL A 602 -5.43 12.85 -2.86
C VAL A 602 -5.54 13.79 -1.65
N ILE A 603 -5.14 15.05 -1.84
CA ILE A 603 -5.14 16.05 -0.78
C ILE A 603 -5.99 17.24 -1.22
N ALA A 604 -6.84 17.74 -0.33
CA ALA A 604 -7.57 18.98 -0.56
C ALA A 604 -7.78 19.79 0.72
N LEU A 605 -7.85 21.10 0.55
CA LEU A 605 -8.09 22.09 1.60
C LEU A 605 -9.25 22.98 1.17
N LYS A 606 -10.16 23.28 2.11
CA LYS A 606 -11.28 24.20 1.87
C LYS A 606 -10.85 25.65 1.87
N LYS A 607 -11.68 26.50 1.26
CA LYS A 607 -11.61 27.95 1.43
C LYS A 607 -11.78 28.27 2.92
N GLN A 608 -10.87 29.08 3.45
CA GLN A 608 -11.08 29.64 4.79
C GLN A 608 -12.31 30.53 4.73
N SER A 609 -13.26 30.32 5.63
CA SER A 609 -14.39 31.23 5.80
C SER A 609 -13.83 32.60 6.18
N CYS A 610 -14.01 33.59 5.30
CA CYS A 610 -13.78 34.98 5.65
C CYS A 610 -14.74 35.32 6.79
N PHE A 611 -14.21 35.61 7.97
CA PHE A 611 -14.97 36.17 9.08
C PHE A 611 -15.30 37.64 8.82
#